data_AF-A0A1Q3YXA5-F1
#
_entry.id   AF-A0A1Q3YXA5-F1
#
_cell.length_a   1.000
_cell.length_b   1.000
_cell.length_c   1.000
_cell.angle_alpha   90.00
_cell.angle_beta   90.00
_cell.angle_gamma   90.00
#
_symmetry.space_group_name_H-M   'P 1'
#
loop_
_entity.id
_entity.type
_entity.pdbx_description
1 polymer ?
#
loop_
_entity_poly.entity_id
_entity_poly.type
_entity_poly.pdbx_seq_one_letter_code
_entity_poly.pdbx_strand_id
1 'polypeptide(L)'
;MTRLLRISATCLSLLLAGCSAAGIDTATPAPAAAGAPIVDSVPAGGRVISDINIELCQATPADKPHTVDEALRALRISAEQKGATGVANVTSGLVTTPTPKCNSMAQAMGIAFVQG
;
A
#
# COMPACT_ATOMS: atom_id res chain seq x y z
N MET A 1 12.25 -56.69 -21.86
CA MET A 1 12.27 -55.31 -21.31
C MET A 1 11.65 -55.32 -19.92
N THR A 2 12.14 -54.45 -19.06
CA THR A 2 12.35 -54.67 -17.63
C THR A 2 11.18 -54.15 -16.76
N ARG A 3 10.77 -55.00 -15.80
CA ARG A 3 10.11 -54.79 -14.47
C ARG A 3 9.40 -53.47 -14.11
N LEU A 4 8.14 -53.66 -13.61
CA LEU A 4 7.49 -53.14 -12.38
C LEU A 4 7.62 -51.64 -12.03
N LEU A 5 6.59 -50.91 -11.59
CA LEU A 5 5.93 -51.04 -10.27
C LEU A 5 4.80 -49.98 -10.13
N ARG A 6 3.64 -50.37 -9.55
CA ARG A 6 2.89 -49.74 -8.42
C ARG A 6 2.28 -48.31 -8.60
N ILE A 7 1.10 -47.93 -8.09
CA ILE A 7 0.12 -48.44 -7.10
C ILE A 7 -1.24 -47.79 -7.44
N SER A 8 -2.30 -48.58 -7.36
CA SER A 8 -3.70 -48.14 -7.20
C SER A 8 -4.10 -48.25 -5.73
N ALA A 9 -4.75 -47.23 -5.18
CA ALA A 9 -5.70 -47.29 -4.06
C ALA A 9 -6.18 -45.86 -3.72
N THR A 10 -7.43 -45.48 -4.02
CA THR A 10 -8.58 -45.42 -3.06
C THR A 10 -8.34 -44.46 -1.90
N CYS A 11 -9.20 -43.53 -1.53
CA CYS A 11 -10.66 -43.57 -1.35
C CYS A 11 -11.13 -42.09 -1.26
N LEU A 12 -12.18 -41.71 -1.98
CA LEU A 12 -13.58 -41.69 -1.53
C LEU A 12 -13.98 -40.36 -0.87
N SER A 13 -14.85 -39.69 -1.61
CA SER A 13 -15.66 -38.51 -1.35
C SER A 13 -16.31 -38.42 0.04
N LEU A 14 -16.31 -37.22 0.62
CA LEU A 14 -17.36 -36.70 1.52
C LEU A 14 -17.63 -35.25 1.06
N LEU A 15 -18.73 -35.03 0.32
CA LEU A 15 -20.00 -34.47 0.83
C LEU A 15 -19.83 -33.01 1.29
N LEU A 16 -20.21 -32.07 0.44
CA LEU A 16 -21.52 -31.37 0.43
C LEU A 16 -21.73 -30.41 1.60
N ALA A 17 -22.02 -29.17 1.21
CA ALA A 17 -22.91 -28.20 1.83
C ALA A 17 -22.56 -27.70 3.24
N GLY A 18 -22.23 -26.40 3.30
CA GLY A 18 -22.11 -25.65 4.54
C GLY A 18 -22.06 -24.14 4.30
N CYS A 19 -23.01 -23.61 3.52
CA CYS A 19 -23.35 -22.19 3.59
C CYS A 19 -24.15 -22.01 4.88
N SER A 20 -23.52 -21.49 5.94
CA SER A 20 -24.18 -20.77 7.03
C SER A 20 -23.13 -19.97 7.78
N ALA A 21 -23.46 -18.69 7.93
CA ALA A 21 -22.67 -17.67 8.59
C ALA A 21 -22.18 -18.12 9.98
N ALA A 22 -20.86 -18.06 10.17
CA ALA A 22 -20.25 -17.86 11.47
C ALA A 22 -19.27 -16.70 11.29
N GLY A 23 -19.73 -15.51 11.68
CA GLY A 23 -18.88 -14.34 11.76
C GLY A 23 -17.75 -14.61 12.74
N ILE A 24 -16.52 -14.51 12.25
CA ILE A 24 -15.42 -13.98 13.02
C ILE A 24 -14.70 -13.05 12.05
N ASP A 25 -15.16 -11.80 12.08
CA ASP A 25 -14.49 -10.63 11.54
C ASP A 25 -13.23 -10.38 12.38
N THR A 26 -12.31 -11.33 12.41
CA THR A 26 -10.92 -11.03 12.67
C THR A 26 -10.35 -10.62 11.33
N ALA A 27 -10.65 -9.38 10.94
CA ALA A 27 -9.68 -8.58 10.24
C ALA A 27 -8.39 -8.66 11.08
N THR A 28 -7.55 -9.66 10.80
CA THR A 28 -6.13 -9.58 11.11
C THR A 28 -5.74 -8.22 10.58
N PRO A 29 -5.36 -7.25 11.43
CA PRO A 29 -4.83 -6.01 10.91
C PRO A 29 -3.67 -6.45 10.05
N ALA A 30 -3.78 -6.27 8.73
CA ALA A 30 -2.64 -6.43 7.87
C ALA A 30 -1.55 -5.63 8.57
N PRO A 31 -0.39 -6.24 8.91
CA PRO A 31 0.69 -5.50 9.54
C PRO A 31 0.85 -4.26 8.68
N ALA A 32 0.66 -3.08 9.29
CA ALA A 32 0.69 -1.83 8.56
C ALA A 32 1.98 -1.90 7.77
N ALA A 33 1.87 -2.06 6.44
CA ALA A 33 3.04 -2.20 5.58
C ALA A 33 3.88 -0.99 5.93
N ALA A 34 5.00 -1.24 6.60
CA ALA A 34 5.80 -0.19 7.19
C ALA A 34 6.51 0.45 6.00
N GLY A 35 5.77 1.34 5.34
CA GLY A 35 6.14 1.95 4.08
C GLY A 35 7.56 2.51 4.14
N ALA A 36 8.22 2.67 2.99
CA ALA A 36 9.58 3.19 2.87
C ALA A 36 9.85 4.34 3.88
N PRO A 37 10.93 4.26 4.69
CA PRO A 37 11.20 5.23 5.74
C PRO A 37 11.36 6.64 5.17
N ILE A 38 10.91 7.65 5.92
CA ILE A 38 11.10 9.05 5.57
C ILE A 38 12.35 9.57 6.28
N VAL A 39 13.23 10.23 5.53
CA VAL A 39 14.44 10.90 6.02
C VAL A 39 14.48 12.35 5.53
N ASP A 40 15.28 13.19 6.16
CA ASP A 40 15.34 14.62 5.80
C ASP A 40 15.92 14.84 4.40
N SER A 41 16.94 14.08 4.01
CA SER A 41 17.62 14.18 2.71
C SER A 41 18.14 12.82 2.22
N VAL A 42 18.46 12.71 0.93
CA VAL A 42 19.01 11.48 0.34
C VAL A 42 20.37 11.19 0.99
N PRO A 43 20.58 10.03 1.63
CA PRO A 43 21.85 9.69 2.27
C PRO A 43 23.02 9.68 1.29
N ALA A 44 24.24 9.89 1.79
CA ALA A 44 25.45 9.75 0.98
C ALA A 44 25.55 8.33 0.40
N GLY A 45 25.82 8.22 -0.91
CA GLY A 45 25.79 6.95 -1.63
C GLY A 45 24.39 6.47 -2.03
N GLY A 46 23.32 7.18 -1.64
CA GLY A 46 21.97 6.95 -2.13
C GLY A 46 21.78 7.45 -3.56
N ARG A 47 20.95 6.74 -4.34
CA ARG A 47 20.57 7.12 -5.70
C ARG A 47 19.08 7.46 -5.76
N VAL A 48 18.76 8.64 -6.28
CA VAL A 48 17.37 9.05 -6.57
C VAL A 48 16.80 8.17 -7.69
N ILE A 49 15.57 7.69 -7.50
CA ILE A 49 14.88 6.88 -8.50
C ILE A 49 13.63 7.56 -9.07
N SER A 50 12.94 8.39 -8.29
CA SER A 50 11.71 9.06 -8.71
C SER A 50 11.33 10.16 -7.75
N ASP A 51 10.77 11.25 -8.25
CA ASP A 51 9.93 12.13 -7.46
C ASP A 51 8.53 11.51 -7.36
N ILE A 52 7.86 11.66 -6.22
CA ILE A 52 6.51 11.17 -5.98
C ILE A 52 5.66 12.32 -5.45
N ASN A 53 4.51 12.52 -6.07
CA ASN A 53 3.47 13.44 -5.61
C ASN A 53 2.18 12.66 -5.38
N ILE A 54 1.63 12.77 -4.18
CA ILE A 54 0.35 12.19 -3.78
C ILE A 54 -0.62 13.32 -3.48
N GLU A 55 -1.76 13.28 -4.16
CA GLU A 55 -2.88 14.21 -3.97
C GLU A 55 -4.14 13.39 -3.69
N LEU A 56 -4.65 13.46 -2.46
CA LEU A 56 -5.87 12.79 -2.04
C LEU A 56 -7.00 13.81 -1.97
N CYS A 57 -7.86 13.75 -2.97
CA CYS A 57 -8.91 14.75 -3.18
C CYS A 57 -10.25 14.32 -2.56
N GLN A 58 -10.84 15.20 -1.75
CA GLN A 58 -12.25 15.13 -1.39
C GLN A 58 -13.08 15.75 -2.53
N ALA A 59 -13.71 14.90 -3.35
CA ALA A 59 -14.43 15.35 -4.54
C ALA A 59 -15.65 16.23 -4.20
N THR A 60 -16.43 15.85 -3.19
CA THR A 60 -17.62 16.59 -2.74
C THR A 60 -17.60 16.81 -1.23
N PRO A 61 -18.32 17.82 -0.69
CA PRO A 61 -18.43 18.01 0.76
C PRO A 61 -19.05 16.84 1.54
N ALA A 62 -19.79 15.95 0.86
CA ALA A 62 -20.39 14.77 1.46
C ALA A 62 -19.36 13.62 1.63
N ASP A 63 -18.27 13.63 0.87
CA ASP A 63 -17.21 12.63 0.98
C ASP A 63 -16.37 12.85 2.23
N LYS A 64 -15.80 11.77 2.78
CA LYS A 64 -14.88 11.89 3.93
C LYS A 64 -13.63 12.67 3.49
N PRO A 65 -13.22 13.73 4.22
CA PRO A 65 -11.96 14.43 3.93
C PRO A 65 -10.75 13.53 4.20
N HIS A 66 -9.73 13.67 3.36
CA HIS A 66 -8.47 12.96 3.53
C HIS A 66 -7.56 13.65 4.55
N THR A 67 -6.69 12.87 5.19
CA THR A 67 -5.72 13.40 6.16
C THR A 67 -4.31 13.46 5.59
N VAL A 68 -3.47 14.29 6.19
CA VAL A 68 -2.04 14.36 5.85
C VAL A 68 -1.35 13.01 6.08
N ASP A 69 -1.74 12.27 7.12
CA ASP A 69 -1.21 10.93 7.41
C ASP A 69 -1.59 9.90 6.35
N GLU A 70 -2.81 10.00 5.78
CA GLU A 70 -3.23 9.16 4.64
C GLU A 70 -2.35 9.45 3.41
N ALA A 71 -2.07 10.73 3.13
CA ALA A 71 -1.20 11.13 2.02
C ALA A 71 0.26 10.67 2.23
N LEU A 72 0.81 10.82 3.44
CA LEU A 72 2.15 10.34 3.81
C LEU A 72 2.25 8.82 3.71
N ARG A 73 1.21 8.09 4.13
CA ARG A 73 1.18 6.63 4.00
C ARG A 73 1.20 6.21 2.53
N ALA A 74 0.36 6.82 1.69
CA ALA A 74 0.34 6.55 0.26
C ALA A 74 1.69 6.87 -0.40
N LEU A 75 2.36 7.96 0.01
CA LEU A 75 3.69 8.33 -0.47
C LEU A 75 4.71 7.21 -0.23
N ARG A 76 4.74 6.68 1.00
CA ARG A 76 5.65 5.59 1.37
C ARG A 76 5.36 4.30 0.60
N ILE A 77 4.09 3.93 0.46
CA ILE A 77 3.68 2.75 -0.32
C ILE A 77 4.07 2.91 -1.79
N SER A 78 3.83 4.09 -2.40
CA SER A 78 4.23 4.36 -3.78
C SER A 78 5.75 4.32 -3.98
N ALA A 79 6.53 4.73 -2.98
CA ALA A 79 7.99 4.60 -3.01
C ALA A 79 8.43 3.14 -2.99
N GLU A 80 7.87 2.31 -2.11
CA GLU A 80 8.15 0.87 -2.07
C GLU A 80 7.78 0.16 -3.38
N GLN A 81 6.63 0.51 -3.96
CA GLN A 81 6.19 -0.04 -5.25
C GLN A 81 7.15 0.31 -6.39
N LYS A 82 7.93 1.40 -6.25
CA LYS A 82 9.00 1.79 -7.17
C LYS A 82 10.36 1.17 -6.83
N GLY A 83 10.43 0.33 -5.79
CA GLY A 83 11.67 -0.29 -5.32
C GLY A 83 12.56 0.64 -4.51
N ALA A 84 12.02 1.73 -3.96
CA ALA A 84 12.77 2.63 -3.08
C ALA A 84 13.11 1.95 -1.75
N THR A 85 14.28 2.28 -1.20
CA THR A 85 14.62 1.94 0.20
C THR A 85 14.22 3.05 1.18
N GLY A 86 13.79 4.21 0.68
CA GLY A 86 13.37 5.35 1.49
C GLY A 86 12.80 6.52 0.67
N VAL A 87 12.27 7.51 1.37
CA VAL A 87 11.79 8.79 0.81
C VAL A 87 12.46 9.96 1.52
N ALA A 88 13.00 10.91 0.77
CA ALA A 88 13.70 12.08 1.26
C ALA A 88 12.98 13.38 0.91
N ASN A 89 13.34 14.49 1.58
CA ASN A 89 12.85 15.84 1.28
C ASN A 89 11.31 15.92 1.26
N VAL A 90 10.66 15.29 2.23
CA VAL A 90 9.19 15.18 2.24
C VAL A 90 8.55 16.52 2.61
N THR A 91 7.60 16.94 1.79
CA THR A 91 6.70 18.06 2.08
C THR A 91 5.27 17.56 2.08
N SER A 92 4.46 17.95 3.07
CA SER A 92 3.07 17.52 3.15
C SER A 92 2.18 18.63 3.72
N GLY A 93 0.87 18.54 3.46
CA GLY A 93 -0.06 19.54 3.93
C GLY A 93 -1.51 19.25 3.53
N LEU A 94 -2.39 20.11 4.04
CA LEU A 94 -3.82 20.11 3.70
C LEU A 94 -4.14 21.42 2.97
N VAL A 95 -4.73 21.32 1.80
CA VAL A 95 -5.26 22.44 1.02
C VAL A 95 -6.77 22.45 1.20
N THR A 96 -7.28 23.50 1.84
CA THR A 96 -8.72 23.63 2.16
C THR A 96 -9.45 24.63 1.26
N THR A 97 -8.73 25.30 0.36
CA THR A 97 -9.33 26.19 -0.65
C THR A 97 -10.00 25.34 -1.74
N PRO A 98 -11.33 25.40 -1.90
CA PRO A 98 -12.02 24.58 -2.89
C PRO A 98 -11.65 24.96 -4.32
N THR A 99 -11.52 23.94 -5.16
CA THR A 99 -11.36 24.05 -6.62
C THR A 99 -12.57 23.40 -7.30
N PRO A 100 -12.81 23.63 -8.61
CA PRO A 100 -13.92 23.01 -9.33
C PRO A 100 -13.95 21.48 -9.30
N LYS A 101 -12.83 20.83 -8.96
CA LYS A 101 -12.67 19.37 -8.95
C LYS A 101 -12.42 18.79 -7.56
N CYS A 102 -12.18 19.64 -6.56
CA CYS A 102 -11.74 19.20 -5.25
C CYS A 102 -12.15 20.19 -4.16
N ASN A 103 -12.93 19.74 -3.19
CA ASN A 103 -13.36 20.58 -2.06
C ASN A 103 -12.21 20.80 -1.07
N SER A 104 -11.48 19.74 -0.73
CA SER A 104 -10.25 19.81 0.05
C SER A 104 -9.30 18.70 -0.40
N MET A 105 -8.00 18.90 -0.20
CA MET A 105 -6.97 17.98 -0.67
C MET A 105 -5.90 17.79 0.40
N ALA A 106 -5.62 16.55 0.76
CA ALA A 106 -4.41 16.20 1.51
C ALA A 106 -3.31 15.82 0.52
N GLN A 107 -2.12 16.39 0.69
CA GLN A 107 -1.01 16.17 -0.23
C GLN A 107 0.28 15.78 0.49
N ALA A 108 1.08 14.96 -0.17
CA ALA A 108 2.43 14.60 0.27
C ALA A 108 3.34 14.39 -0.95
N MET A 109 4.50 15.02 -0.92
CA MET A 109 5.52 14.96 -1.97
C MET A 109 6.85 14.53 -1.37
N GLY A 110 7.67 13.83 -2.13
CA GLY A 110 9.01 13.46 -1.69
C GLY A 110 9.82 12.77 -2.79
N ILE A 111 11.10 12.54 -2.50
CA ILE A 111 12.06 11.94 -3.42
C ILE A 111 12.31 10.49 -3.00
N ALA A 112 11.89 9.53 -3.81
CA ALA A 112 12.22 8.14 -3.61
C ALA A 112 13.68 7.86 -3.99
N PHE A 113 14.40 7.14 -3.13
CA PHE A 113 15.79 6.76 -3.36
C PHE A 113 16.05 5.30 -2.98
N VAL A 114 17.16 4.76 -3.48
CA VAL A 114 17.74 3.48 -3.05
C VAL A 114 19.09 3.71 -2.40
N GLN A 115 19.37 2.98 -1.32
CA GLN A 115 20.68 2.96 -0.68
C GLN A 115 21.56 1.88 -1.37
N GLY A 116 22.73 2.30 -1.84
CA GLY A 116 23.72 1.43 -2.50
C GLY A 116 24.61 0.68 -1.52
#